data_AF-A0A3N5RD47-F1
#
_entry.id   AF-A0A3N5RD47-F1
#
_cell.length_a   1.000
_cell.length_b   1.000
_cell.length_c   1.000
_cell.angle_alpha   90.00
_cell.angle_beta   90.00
_cell.angle_gamma   90.00
#
_symmetry.space_group_name_H-M   'P 1'
#
loop_
_entity.id
_entity.type
_entity.pdbx_description
1 polymer ?
#
loop_
_entity_poly.entity_id
_entity_poly.type
_entity_poly.pdbx_seq_one_letter_code
_entity_poly.pdbx_strand_id
1 'polypeptide(L)'
;MRKAFLILESTLTSFYCHYKLGCKTWTEELGEETMPIRYACREMGLNCTFVVKGETEEEVTRKALDHIREKHVNDFNIIQTPEQVKQMEKAIARSMRDVV
;
A
#
# COMPACT_ATOMS: atom_id res chain seq x y z
N MET A 1 49.02 7.06 39.55
CA MET A 1 49.46 8.04 38.55
C MET A 1 48.53 7.95 37.34
N ARG A 2 47.82 9.06 37.04
CA ARG A 2 47.38 9.62 35.74
C ARG A 2 47.38 8.64 34.54
N LYS A 3 46.30 8.42 33.77
CA LYS A 3 45.46 9.38 33.01
C LYS A 3 44.13 8.71 32.60
N ALA A 4 43.00 9.37 32.88
CA ALA A 4 42.17 10.18 31.95
C ALA A 4 41.26 9.29 31.09
N PHE A 5 40.02 8.99 31.50
CA PHE A 5 38.86 9.88 31.62
C PHE A 5 38.50 10.52 30.28
N LEU A 6 37.56 9.85 29.62
CA LEU A 6 36.82 10.28 28.45
C LEU A 6 36.17 11.62 28.74
N ILE A 7 36.39 12.60 27.88
CA ILE A 7 35.54 13.79 27.81
C ILE A 7 35.07 13.91 26.36
N LEU A 8 33.87 13.38 26.14
CA LEU A 8 32.97 13.77 25.06
C LEU A 8 32.24 15.03 25.55
N GLU A 9 32.60 16.16 24.97
CA GLU A 9 31.85 17.43 24.98
C GLU A 9 31.74 17.80 23.49
N SER A 10 30.69 18.37 22.93
CA SER A 10 29.45 18.96 23.44
C SER A 10 28.69 19.47 22.19
N THR A 11 27.52 20.11 22.40
CA THR A 11 26.56 20.65 21.42
C THR A 11 25.47 19.63 21.05
N LEU A 12 24.43 19.41 21.86
CA LEU A 12 23.39 20.32 22.36
C LEU A 12 22.71 21.16 21.27
N THR A 13 21.78 20.51 20.56
CA THR A 13 20.48 21.05 20.12
C THR A 13 19.69 19.78 19.79
N SER A 14 18.49 19.49 20.29
CA SER A 14 17.31 20.33 20.34
C SER A 14 16.20 19.47 20.95
N PHE A 15 15.38 20.08 21.80
CA PHE A 15 13.96 19.77 22.01
C PHE A 15 13.61 18.52 22.84
N TYR A 16 13.43 18.80 24.13
CA TYR A 16 12.18 18.53 24.86
C TYR A 16 11.05 17.92 24.01
N CYS A 17 10.65 16.69 24.34
CA CYS A 17 9.23 16.33 24.38
C CYS A 17 9.00 15.37 25.53
N HIS A 18 8.77 15.96 26.70
CA HIS A 18 8.18 15.31 27.85
C HIS A 18 6.69 15.16 27.54
N TYR A 19 6.22 13.97 27.17
CA TYR A 19 4.79 13.65 27.25
C TYR A 19 4.61 12.24 27.81
N LYS A 20 4.52 12.18 29.14
CA LYS A 20 3.75 11.15 29.84
C LYS A 20 2.30 11.30 29.41
N LEU A 21 1.74 10.38 28.63
CA LEU A 21 0.32 10.00 28.73
C LEU A 21 0.12 8.56 28.22
N GLY A 22 -0.14 7.66 29.18
CA GLY A 22 -1.08 6.55 29.03
C GLY A 22 -0.83 5.52 27.94
N CYS A 23 0.04 4.54 28.21
CA CYS A 23 -0.02 3.25 27.53
C CYS A 23 -1.26 2.50 28.05
N LYS A 24 -2.42 2.78 27.46
CA LYS A 24 -3.60 1.95 27.66
C LYS A 24 -3.70 1.04 26.44
N THR A 25 -3.42 -0.24 26.66
CA THR A 25 -3.84 -1.32 25.79
C THR A 25 -5.35 -1.29 25.69
N TRP A 26 -5.86 -0.86 24.54
CA TRP A 26 -7.25 -1.05 24.16
C TRP A 26 -7.25 -1.81 22.84
N THR A 27 -7.59 -3.09 22.93
CA THR A 27 -8.24 -3.82 21.83
C THR A 27 -9.64 -3.24 21.72
N GLU A 28 -9.80 -2.24 20.86
CA GLU A 28 -11.10 -1.66 20.50
C GLU A 28 -11.44 -2.07 19.06
N GLU A 29 -12.73 -2.32 18.89
CA GLU A 29 -13.32 -3.22 17.91
C GLU A 29 -13.30 -2.59 16.52
N LEU A 30 -12.96 -3.41 15.52
CA LEU A 30 -12.75 -3.05 14.11
C LEU A 30 -14.01 -2.44 13.48
N GLY A 31 -14.17 -1.13 13.62
CA GLY A 31 -14.88 -0.30 12.65
C GLY A 31 -13.93 -0.04 11.50
N GLU A 32 -14.01 -0.87 10.45
CA GLU A 32 -13.22 -0.73 9.23
C GLU A 32 -13.61 0.57 8.54
N GLU A 33 -12.91 1.67 8.84
CA GLU A 33 -12.91 2.85 7.99
C GLU A 33 -12.09 2.46 6.75
N THR A 34 -12.76 1.78 5.80
CA THR A 34 -12.13 1.30 4.57
C THR A 34 -11.63 2.49 3.78
N MET A 35 -10.31 2.67 3.70
CA MET A 35 -9.73 3.64 2.78
C MET A 35 -10.13 3.20 1.37
N PRO A 36 -10.97 3.96 0.64
CA PRO A 36 -11.48 3.50 -0.63
C PRO A 36 -10.33 3.34 -1.62
N ILE A 37 -10.19 2.12 -2.13
CA ILE A 37 -9.11 1.76 -3.03
C ILE A 37 -9.52 2.07 -4.46
N ARG A 38 -8.62 2.69 -5.21
CA ARG A 38 -8.81 2.99 -6.63
C ARG A 38 -7.76 2.26 -7.47
N TYR A 39 -8.22 1.62 -8.54
CA TYR A 39 -7.39 1.06 -9.60
C TYR A 39 -7.77 1.67 -10.94
N ALA A 40 -6.77 1.94 -11.78
CA ALA A 40 -6.98 2.37 -13.16
C ALA A 40 -6.00 1.67 -14.09
N CYS A 41 -6.48 1.18 -15.23
CA CYS A 41 -5.63 0.51 -16.22
C CYS A 41 -4.49 1.40 -16.74
N ARG A 42 -4.74 2.72 -16.78
CA ARG A 42 -3.73 3.74 -17.10
C ARG A 42 -2.51 3.71 -16.17
N GLU A 43 -2.70 3.30 -14.91
CA GLU A 43 -1.62 3.22 -13.92
C GLU A 43 -0.69 2.03 -14.18
N MET A 44 -1.17 1.02 -14.91
CA MET A 44 -0.34 -0.06 -15.42
C MET A 44 0.29 0.25 -16.79
N GLY A 45 0.13 1.47 -17.30
CA GLY A 45 0.69 1.88 -18.60
C GLY A 45 -0.15 1.46 -19.82
N LEU A 46 -1.40 1.03 -19.62
CA LEU A 46 -2.33 0.73 -20.72
C LEU A 46 -3.04 1.99 -21.21
N ASN A 47 -3.32 2.07 -22.51
CA ASN A 47 -4.15 3.13 -23.10
C ASN A 47 -5.65 2.86 -22.91
N CYS A 48 -6.08 2.61 -21.67
CA CYS A 48 -7.47 2.36 -21.30
C CYS A 48 -7.95 3.34 -20.24
N THR A 49 -9.16 3.86 -20.42
CA THR A 49 -9.82 4.83 -19.52
C THR A 49 -10.58 4.17 -18.37
N PHE A 50 -10.49 2.85 -18.23
CA PHE A 50 -11.15 2.12 -17.16
C PHE A 50 -10.57 2.47 -15.79
N VAL A 51 -11.47 2.78 -14.85
CA VAL A 51 -11.18 3.09 -13.46
C VAL A 51 -12.22 2.38 -12.61
N VAL A 52 -11.78 1.67 -11.59
CA VAL A 52 -12.65 1.05 -10.59
C VAL A 52 -12.26 1.56 -9.21
N LYS A 53 -13.27 1.77 -8.38
CA LYS A 53 -13.13 2.09 -6.96
C LYS A 53 -13.89 1.05 -6.16
N GLY A 54 -13.39 0.70 -4.99
CA GLY A 54 -14.02 -0.24 -4.08
C GLY A 54 -13.54 -0.03 -2.65
N GLU A 55 -14.24 -0.64 -1.72
CA GLU A 55 -13.91 -0.56 -0.29
C GLU A 55 -12.81 -1.56 0.09
N THR A 56 -12.70 -2.67 -0.66
CA THR A 56 -11.71 -3.72 -0.42
C THR A 56 -10.83 -4.01 -1.64
N GLU A 57 -9.59 -4.42 -1.39
CA GLU A 57 -8.62 -4.76 -2.43
C GLU A 57 -9.12 -5.92 -3.30
N GLU A 58 -9.77 -6.90 -2.69
CA GLU A 58 -10.30 -8.09 -3.33
C GLU A 58 -11.40 -7.75 -4.34
N GLU A 59 -12.31 -6.84 -3.99
CA GLU A 59 -13.38 -6.40 -4.88
C GLU A 59 -12.81 -5.67 -6.11
N VAL A 60 -11.88 -4.74 -5.86
CA VAL A 60 -11.21 -3.97 -6.90
C VAL A 60 -10.40 -4.89 -7.81
N THR A 61 -9.69 -5.88 -7.24
CA THR A 61 -8.87 -6.84 -7.98
C THR A 61 -9.73 -7.69 -8.90
N ARG A 62 -10.85 -8.22 -8.39
CA ARG A 62 -11.77 -9.05 -9.20
C ARG A 62 -12.33 -8.26 -10.38
N LYS A 63 -12.80 -7.03 -10.15
CA LYS A 63 -13.32 -6.15 -11.21
C LYS A 63 -12.25 -5.76 -12.23
N ALA A 64 -11.02 -5.50 -11.76
CA ALA A 64 -9.89 -5.18 -12.62
C ALA A 64 -9.50 -6.38 -13.49
N LEU A 65 -9.40 -7.58 -12.93
CA LEU A 65 -9.09 -8.81 -13.66
C LEU A 65 -10.14 -9.11 -14.73
N ASP A 66 -11.42 -8.98 -14.39
CA ASP A 66 -12.51 -9.20 -15.32
C ASP A 66 -12.43 -8.26 -16.52
N HIS A 67 -12.20 -6.96 -16.25
CA HIS A 67 -11.98 -5.97 -17.30
C HIS A 67 -10.78 -6.31 -18.20
N ILE A 68 -9.66 -6.72 -17.61
CA ILE A 68 -8.46 -7.09 -18.37
C ILE A 68 -8.75 -8.34 -19.22
N ARG A 69 -9.50 -9.31 -18.70
CA ARG A 69 -9.94 -10.51 -19.43
C ARG A 69 -10.97 -10.24 -20.53
N GLU A 70 -11.63 -9.09 -20.56
CA GLU A 70 -12.55 -8.75 -21.64
C GLU A 70 -11.93 -7.80 -22.67
N LYS A 71 -11.12 -6.85 -22.21
CA LYS A 71 -10.62 -5.73 -23.03
C LYS A 71 -9.14 -5.83 -23.37
N HIS A 72 -8.35 -6.54 -22.57
CA HIS A 72 -6.90 -6.59 -22.67
C HIS A 72 -6.32 -8.00 -22.80
N VAL A 73 -7.15 -8.99 -23.16
CA VAL A 73 -6.69 -10.39 -23.37
C VAL A 73 -5.52 -10.45 -24.34
N ASN A 74 -5.61 -9.68 -25.43
CA ASN A 74 -4.59 -9.67 -26.48
C ASN A 74 -3.36 -8.84 -26.10
N ASP A 75 -3.49 -7.91 -25.15
CA ASP A 75 -2.38 -7.08 -24.66
C ASP A 75 -1.53 -7.84 -23.64
N PHE A 76 -2.12 -8.81 -22.95
CA PHE A 76 -1.47 -9.64 -21.95
C PHE A 76 -1.45 -11.10 -22.37
N ASN A 77 -0.30 -11.55 -22.88
CA ASN A 77 0.00 -12.99 -23.11
C ASN A 77 0.03 -13.83 -21.82
N ILE A 78 -0.30 -13.23 -20.67
CA ILE A 78 -0.11 -13.73 -19.31
C ILE A 78 -1.43 -13.90 -18.54
N ILE A 79 -2.54 -14.25 -19.19
CA ILE A 79 -3.82 -14.50 -18.49
C ILE A 79 -4.40 -15.88 -18.83
N GLN A 80 -3.61 -16.75 -19.45
CA GLN A 80 -4.06 -18.07 -19.89
C GLN A 80 -3.83 -19.17 -18.85
N THR A 81 -2.81 -19.04 -18.00
CA THR A 81 -2.50 -20.02 -16.95
C THR A 81 -2.73 -19.43 -15.54
N PRO A 82 -3.07 -20.27 -14.54
CA PRO A 82 -3.33 -19.80 -13.18
C PRO A 82 -2.14 -19.09 -12.53
N GLU A 83 -0.91 -19.53 -12.79
CA GLU A 83 0.30 -18.84 -12.33
C GLU A 83 0.42 -17.43 -12.90
N GLN A 84 0.05 -17.22 -14.16
CA GLN A 84 0.13 -15.90 -14.77
C GLN A 84 -0.99 -14.97 -14.24
N VAL A 85 -2.18 -15.51 -13.96
CA VAL A 85 -3.25 -14.76 -13.27
C VAL A 85 -2.79 -14.27 -11.91
N LYS A 86 -2.11 -15.10 -11.11
CA LYS A 86 -1.54 -14.67 -9.81
C LYS A 86 -0.49 -13.56 -9.96
N GLN A 87 0.31 -13.57 -11.03
CA GLN A 87 1.25 -12.48 -11.30
C GLN A 87 0.51 -11.19 -11.65
N MET A 88 -0.58 -11.30 -12.42
CA MET A 88 -1.44 -10.17 -12.76
C MET A 88 -2.12 -9.59 -11.51
N GLU A 89 -2.67 -10.43 -10.63
CA GLU A 89 -3.25 -10.01 -9.34
C GLU A 89 -2.26 -9.19 -8.52
N LYS A 90 -1.01 -9.67 -8.41
CA LYS A 90 0.06 -8.93 -7.73
C LYS A 90 0.39 -7.60 -8.40
N ALA A 91 0.34 -7.54 -9.73
CA ALA A 91 0.58 -6.29 -10.47
C ALA A 91 -0.56 -5.29 -10.24
N ILE A 92 -1.81 -5.76 -10.25
CA ILE A 92 -3.00 -4.97 -9.95
C ILE A 92 -2.91 -4.41 -8.53
N ALA A 93 -2.67 -5.26 -7.53
CA ALA A 93 -2.49 -4.89 -6.12
C ALA A 93 -1.46 -3.76 -5.94
N ARG A 94 -0.29 -3.87 -6.61
CA ARG A 94 0.76 -2.85 -6.56
C ARG A 94 0.38 -1.50 -7.18
N SER A 95 -0.53 -1.52 -8.14
CA SER A 95 -1.02 -0.32 -8.83
C SER A 95 -2.26 0.28 -8.17
N MET A 96 -2.80 -0.37 -7.14
CA MET A 96 -3.89 0.20 -6.36
C MET A 96 -3.37 1.37 -5.54
N ARG A 97 -4.21 2.39 -5.41
CA ARG A 97 -3.92 3.56 -4.58
C ARG A 97 -5.06 3.80 -3.61
N ASP A 98 -4.69 4.10 -2.37
CA ASP A 98 -5.61 4.57 -1.35
C ASP A 98 -6.09 5.97 -1.74
N VAL A 99 -7.41 6.16 -1.75
CA VAL A 99 -8.02 7.47 -1.94
C VAL A 99 -8.30 8.03 -0.55
N VAL A 100 -7.34 8.78 -0.02
CA VAL A 100 -7.44 9.58 1.22
C VAL A 100 -8.21 10.88 0.97
#